data_AF-A0A356Z4N6-F1
#
_entry.id   AF-A0A356Z4N6-F1
#
_cell.length_a   1.000
_cell.length_b   1.000
_cell.length_c   1.000
_cell.angle_alpha   90.00
_cell.angle_beta   90.00
_cell.angle_gamma   90.00
#
_symmetry.space_group_name_H-M   'P 1'
#
loop_
_entity.id
_entity.type
_entity.pdbx_description
1 polymer ?
#
loop_
_entity_poly.entity_id
_entity_poly.type
_entity_poly.pdbx_seq_one_letter_code
_entity_poly.pdbx_strand_id
1 'polypeptide(L)'
;TTNKNDKKDKNDKEIVLFPSEYKTEKPREPFDNIKQQKLFDFFWSSYPKKKSKGQAEKTWTKLNPDEQLVARMVATIERAKKSKDWLRDGGQYIPHPSTWLNAKGWEDEYELFGEDGVDDVCKVPY
;
A
#
# COMPACT_ATOMS: atom_id res chain seq x y z
N THR A 1 -19.52 -51.60 -18.41
CA THR A 1 -20.50 -50.57 -18.01
C THR A 1 -20.05 -49.91 -16.72
N THR A 2 -19.74 -48.60 -16.80
CA THR A 2 -19.82 -47.52 -15.77
C THR A 2 -19.17 -47.73 -14.37
N ASN A 3 -18.61 -46.76 -13.63
CA ASN A 3 -18.03 -45.40 -13.80
C ASN A 3 -17.73 -44.85 -12.38
N LYS A 4 -16.71 -43.97 -12.25
CA LYS A 4 -16.53 -42.88 -11.23
C LYS A 4 -16.22 -43.26 -9.76
N ASN A 5 -15.00 -42.99 -9.29
CA ASN A 5 -14.49 -41.78 -8.60
C ASN A 5 -14.67 -41.86 -7.07
N ASP A 6 -13.60 -42.12 -6.33
CA ASP A 6 -12.71 -41.11 -5.69
C ASP A 6 -13.44 -40.22 -4.66
N LYS A 7 -13.16 -40.46 -3.37
CA LYS A 7 -12.83 -39.41 -2.41
C LYS A 7 -12.31 -39.98 -1.09
N LYS A 8 -11.06 -39.63 -0.85
CA LYS A 8 -10.29 -39.66 0.39
C LYS A 8 -11.02 -38.91 1.51
N ASP A 9 -11.14 -39.53 2.68
CA ASP A 9 -11.47 -38.84 3.93
C ASP A 9 -10.78 -39.53 5.11
N LYS A 10 -10.52 -38.72 6.15
CA LYS A 10 -9.92 -39.02 7.45
C LYS A 10 -8.41 -38.74 7.49
N ASN A 11 -8.08 -37.52 7.90
CA ASN A 11 -6.97 -37.37 8.83
C ASN A 11 -7.39 -36.44 9.98
N ASP A 12 -7.20 -36.96 11.16
CA ASP A 12 -7.62 -36.51 12.48
C ASP A 12 -6.58 -35.56 13.10
N LYS A 13 -7.05 -34.36 13.39
CA LYS A 13 -6.89 -33.61 14.65
C LYS A 13 -5.68 -33.97 15.53
N GLU A 14 -4.52 -33.39 15.24
CA GLU A 14 -3.47 -33.16 16.25
C GLU A 14 -3.30 -31.65 16.47
N ILE A 15 -3.66 -31.21 17.68
CA ILE A 15 -3.63 -29.81 18.11
C ILE A 15 -2.24 -29.56 18.70
N VAL A 16 -1.30 -29.07 17.89
CA VAL A 16 0.03 -28.64 18.36
C VAL A 16 0.04 -27.12 18.62
N LEU A 17 0.07 -26.79 19.91
CA LEU A 17 0.28 -25.47 20.48
C LEU A 17 1.73 -25.03 20.24
N PHE A 18 1.92 -24.12 19.27
CA PHE A 18 3.09 -23.27 18.99
C PHE A 18 4.50 -23.82 19.27
N PRO A 19 5.29 -23.97 18.19
CA PRO A 19 6.31 -22.96 17.94
C PRO A 19 6.12 -22.40 16.53
N SER A 20 5.62 -21.17 16.38
CA SER A 20 5.41 -20.54 15.06
C SER A 20 6.71 -20.03 14.42
N GLU A 21 7.81 -20.74 14.65
CA GLU A 21 9.08 -20.52 13.99
C GLU A 21 8.93 -20.98 12.52
N TYR A 22 9.23 -20.04 11.62
CA TYR A 22 9.48 -20.20 10.18
C TYR A 22 8.40 -20.91 9.33
N LYS A 23 7.26 -20.23 9.09
CA LYS A 23 6.49 -20.51 7.87
C LYS A 23 7.31 -20.13 6.64
N THR A 24 7.61 -21.13 5.82
CA THR A 24 8.20 -21.01 4.49
C THR A 24 7.64 -19.81 3.71
N GLU A 25 8.53 -18.96 3.23
CA GLU A 25 8.28 -17.63 2.66
C GLU A 25 7.64 -17.67 1.26
N LYS A 26 6.55 -18.42 1.08
CA LYS A 26 5.80 -18.34 -0.17
C LYS A 26 5.14 -16.96 -0.24
N PRO A 27 5.31 -16.20 -1.34
CA PRO A 27 4.59 -14.96 -1.52
C PRO A 27 3.09 -15.20 -1.32
N ARG A 28 2.42 -14.33 -0.57
CA ARG A 28 0.96 -14.36 -0.54
C ARG A 28 0.44 -14.08 -1.95
N GLU A 29 -0.46 -14.92 -2.46
CA GLU A 29 -1.17 -14.60 -3.70
C GLU A 29 -1.91 -13.26 -3.47
N PRO A 30 -1.79 -12.27 -4.38
CA PRO A 30 -1.38 -12.37 -5.78
C PRO A 30 0.05 -11.87 -6.11
N PHE A 31 0.99 -11.84 -5.16
CA PHE A 31 2.34 -11.34 -5.46
C PHE A 31 3.23 -12.43 -6.07
N ASP A 32 3.97 -12.08 -7.12
CA ASP A 32 4.94 -13.00 -7.75
C ASP A 32 6.24 -13.14 -6.94
N ASN A 33 6.53 -12.19 -6.05
CA ASN A 33 7.80 -12.13 -5.32
C ASN A 33 7.61 -11.58 -3.89
N ILE A 34 8.36 -12.14 -2.93
CA ILE A 34 8.44 -11.69 -1.54
C ILE A 34 8.86 -10.21 -1.46
N LYS A 35 9.71 -9.74 -2.38
CA LYS A 35 10.10 -8.32 -2.46
C LYS A 35 8.90 -7.41 -2.68
N GLN A 36 8.05 -7.75 -3.66
CA GLN A 36 6.83 -6.99 -3.96
C GLN A 36 5.87 -6.99 -2.77
N GLN A 37 5.74 -8.13 -2.08
CA GLN A 37 4.97 -8.21 -0.85
C GLN A 37 5.51 -7.29 0.25
N LYS A 38 6.83 -7.28 0.49
CA LYS A 38 7.46 -6.40 1.50
C LYS A 38 7.28 -4.92 1.17
N LEU A 39 7.48 -4.55 -0.10
CA LEU A 39 7.25 -3.18 -0.57
C LEU A 39 5.78 -2.76 -0.40
N PHE A 40 4.86 -3.65 -0.75
CA PHE A 40 3.43 -3.41 -0.54
C PHE A 40 3.07 -3.28 0.94
N ASP A 41 3.59 -4.14 1.82
CA ASP A 41 3.32 -4.05 3.26
C ASP A 41 3.93 -2.78 3.87
N PHE A 42 5.06 -2.29 3.36
CA PHE A 42 5.64 -0.98 3.71
C PHE A 42 4.73 0.18 3.28
N PHE A 43 4.36 0.22 2.00
CA PHE A 43 3.38 1.17 1.46
C PHE A 43 2.06 1.16 2.24
N TRP A 44 1.54 -0.03 2.51
CA TRP A 44 0.29 -0.24 3.23
C TRP A 44 0.38 0.30 4.65
N SER A 45 1.51 0.13 5.33
CA SER A 45 1.72 0.60 6.70
C SER A 45 1.75 2.11 6.81
N SER A 46 2.30 2.81 5.81
CA SER A 46 2.36 4.28 5.74
C SER A 46 0.99 4.95 5.50
N TYR A 47 0.06 4.23 4.86
CA TYR A 47 -1.25 4.74 4.51
C TYR A 47 -2.18 4.85 5.73
N PRO A 48 -2.80 6.01 6.00
CA PRO A 48 -3.68 6.20 7.17
C PRO A 48 -5.00 5.43 7.05
N LYS A 49 -5.54 5.28 5.83
CA LYS A 49 -6.82 4.64 5.53
C LYS A 49 -6.64 3.28 4.86
N LYS A 50 -6.48 2.24 5.67
CA LYS A 50 -6.27 0.85 5.24
C LYS A 50 -7.59 0.17 4.83
N LYS A 51 -8.12 0.49 3.66
CA LYS A 51 -9.35 -0.12 3.10
C LYS A 51 -9.09 -0.88 1.80
N SER A 52 -9.88 -1.92 1.56
CA SER A 52 -9.88 -2.70 0.31
C SER A 52 -8.50 -3.28 -0.06
N LYS A 53 -7.81 -3.93 0.91
CA LYS A 53 -6.47 -4.50 0.71
C LYS A 53 -6.38 -5.39 -0.53
N GLY A 54 -7.33 -6.32 -0.71
CA GLY A 54 -7.32 -7.22 -1.86
C GLY A 54 -7.43 -6.54 -3.24
N GLN A 55 -8.08 -5.37 -3.35
CA GLN A 55 -8.08 -4.61 -4.60
C GLN A 55 -6.76 -3.87 -4.80
N ALA A 56 -6.17 -3.33 -3.73
CA ALA A 56 -4.87 -2.68 -3.79
C ALA A 56 -3.77 -3.68 -4.18
N GLU A 57 -3.80 -4.90 -3.63
CA GLU A 57 -2.87 -5.99 -4.00
C GLU A 57 -2.95 -6.33 -5.49
N LYS A 58 -4.17 -6.46 -6.03
CA LYS A 58 -4.37 -6.72 -7.48
C LYS A 58 -3.81 -5.59 -8.36
N THR A 59 -4.12 -4.34 -8.02
CA THR A 59 -3.56 -3.19 -8.75
C THR A 59 -2.03 -3.15 -8.62
N TRP A 60 -1.49 -3.47 -7.45
CA TRP A 60 -0.05 -3.49 -7.20
C TRP A 60 0.66 -4.54 -8.05
N THR A 61 0.17 -5.78 -8.09
CA THR A 61 0.72 -6.83 -8.95
C THR A 61 0.68 -6.42 -10.42
N LYS A 62 -0.41 -5.76 -10.87
CA LYS A 62 -0.54 -5.26 -12.24
C LYS A 62 0.45 -4.14 -12.56
N LEU A 63 0.72 -3.26 -11.60
CA LEU A 63 1.64 -2.14 -11.74
C LEU A 63 3.11 -2.58 -11.68
N ASN A 64 3.40 -3.60 -10.86
CA ASN A 64 4.74 -4.11 -10.56
C ASN A 64 5.76 -3.00 -10.30
N PRO A 65 5.54 -2.14 -9.27
CA PRO A 65 6.38 -0.99 -9.04
C PRO A 65 7.77 -1.40 -8.55
N ASP A 66 8.80 -0.66 -8.99
CA ASP A 66 10.17 -0.81 -8.51
C ASP A 66 10.34 -0.17 -7.12
N GLU A 67 11.38 -0.56 -6.38
CA GLU A 67 11.72 0.01 -5.07
C GLU A 67 11.84 1.54 -5.11
N GLN A 68 12.44 2.11 -6.17
CA GLN A 68 12.53 3.57 -6.33
C GLN A 68 11.15 4.22 -6.47
N LEU A 69 10.24 3.55 -7.17
CA LEU A 69 8.88 4.03 -7.36
C LEU A 69 8.09 3.96 -6.05
N VAL A 70 8.26 2.89 -5.28
CA VAL A 70 7.62 2.74 -3.95
C VAL A 70 8.14 3.78 -2.97
N ALA A 71 9.44 4.07 -2.98
CA ALA A 71 10.00 5.15 -2.17
C ALA A 71 9.36 6.51 -2.52
N ARG A 72 9.18 6.80 -3.82
CA ARG A 72 8.46 7.99 -4.28
C ARG A 72 7.00 7.98 -3.81
N MET A 73 6.29 6.86 -3.94
CA MET A 73 4.90 6.74 -3.47
C MET A 73 4.77 7.03 -1.98
N VAL A 74 5.66 6.46 -1.16
CA VAL A 74 5.63 6.65 0.29
C VAL A 74 5.93 8.11 0.63
N ALA A 75 6.93 8.73 0.01
CA ALA A 75 7.21 10.16 0.17
C ALA A 75 5.99 11.01 -0.21
N THR A 76 5.33 10.72 -1.33
CA THR A 76 4.12 11.41 -1.74
C THR A 76 2.98 11.22 -0.73
N ILE A 77 2.78 10.02 -0.19
CA ILE A 77 1.79 9.77 0.87
C ILE A 77 2.10 10.58 2.13
N GLU A 78 3.36 10.67 2.53
CA GLU A 78 3.76 11.47 3.69
C GLU A 78 3.46 12.96 3.49
N ARG A 79 3.63 13.48 2.27
CA ARG A 79 3.24 14.84 1.89
C ARG A 79 1.73 15.01 1.87
N ALA A 80 1.04 14.09 1.21
CA ALA A 80 -0.42 14.09 1.09
C ALA A 80 -1.10 14.06 2.46
N LYS A 81 -0.58 13.26 3.41
CA LYS A 81 -1.05 13.22 4.82
C LYS A 81 -0.97 14.56 5.54
N LYS A 82 -0.03 15.43 5.14
CA LYS A 82 0.13 16.79 5.69
C LYS A 82 -0.62 17.84 4.88
N SER A 83 -1.13 17.49 3.70
CA SER A 83 -1.85 18.40 2.83
C SER A 83 -3.23 18.74 3.39
N LYS A 84 -3.69 19.95 3.08
CA LYS A 84 -4.96 20.49 3.57
C LYS A 84 -6.14 19.63 3.15
N ASP A 85 -6.11 19.06 1.95
CA ASP A 85 -7.17 18.21 1.42
C ASP A 85 -7.36 16.90 2.19
N TRP A 86 -6.27 16.25 2.63
CA TRP A 86 -6.36 15.01 3.41
C TRP A 86 -6.63 15.28 4.89
N LEU A 87 -6.26 16.44 5.43
CA LEU A 87 -6.63 16.84 6.78
C LEU A 87 -8.07 17.35 6.86
N ARG A 88 -8.63 17.84 5.75
CA ARG A 88 -10.00 18.34 5.67
C ARG A 88 -10.99 17.24 6.06
N ASP A 89 -11.95 17.61 6.90
CA ASP A 89 -13.01 16.71 7.39
C ASP A 89 -12.47 15.43 8.07
N GLY A 90 -11.31 15.53 8.73
CA GLY A 90 -10.72 14.39 9.45
C GLY A 90 -10.29 13.22 8.55
N GLY A 91 -9.92 13.48 7.31
CA GLY A 91 -9.48 12.43 6.38
C GLY A 91 -10.61 11.74 5.62
N GLN A 92 -11.79 12.37 5.54
CA GLN A 92 -12.90 11.86 4.77
C GLN A 92 -12.52 11.72 3.27
N TYR A 93 -11.77 12.69 2.74
CA TYR A 93 -11.36 12.76 1.34
C TYR A 93 -10.11 11.94 1.00
N ILE A 94 -9.56 11.17 1.95
CA ILE A 94 -8.42 10.28 1.67
C ILE A 94 -8.90 9.18 0.71
N PRO A 95 -8.32 9.08 -0.51
CA PRO A 95 -8.71 8.06 -1.48
C PRO A 95 -8.39 6.66 -0.95
N HIS A 96 -9.02 5.64 -1.53
CA HIS A 96 -8.64 4.27 -1.23
C HIS A 96 -7.27 3.97 -1.85
N PRO A 97 -6.41 3.15 -1.22
CA PRO A 97 -5.09 2.83 -1.76
C PRO A 97 -5.16 2.20 -3.16
N SER A 98 -6.19 1.39 -3.46
CA SER A 98 -6.42 0.87 -4.82
C SER A 98 -6.70 1.98 -5.84
N THR A 99 -7.54 2.96 -5.47
CA THR A 99 -7.88 4.09 -6.34
C THR A 99 -6.67 5.00 -6.53
N TRP A 100 -5.93 5.28 -5.46
CA TRP A 100 -4.71 6.07 -5.50
C TRP A 100 -3.62 5.42 -6.38
N LEU A 101 -3.43 4.11 -6.29
CA LEU A 101 -2.51 3.36 -7.16
C LEU A 101 -2.95 3.39 -8.63
N ASN A 102 -4.24 3.19 -8.91
CA ASN A 102 -4.79 3.24 -10.28
C ASN A 102 -4.68 4.64 -10.89
N ALA A 103 -4.89 5.69 -10.08
CA ALA A 103 -4.77 7.09 -10.48
C ALA A 103 -3.31 7.56 -10.58
N LYS A 104 -2.35 6.67 -10.31
CA LYS A 104 -0.93 7.00 -10.22
C LYS A 104 -0.66 8.17 -9.28
N GLY A 105 -1.23 8.13 -8.08
CA GLY A 105 -1.19 9.24 -7.14
C GLY A 105 0.20 9.68 -6.65
N TRP A 106 1.27 9.01 -7.05
CA TRP A 106 2.65 9.51 -6.87
C TRP A 106 3.04 10.58 -7.91
N GLU A 107 2.33 10.67 -9.03
CA GLU A 107 2.47 11.74 -10.04
C GLU A 107 1.62 12.98 -9.68
N ASP A 108 0.76 12.87 -8.68
CA ASP A 108 -0.12 13.94 -8.21
C ASP A 108 0.68 14.96 -7.37
N GLU A 109 0.43 16.24 -7.62
CA GLU A 109 1.12 17.34 -6.96
C GLU A 109 0.42 17.68 -5.64
N TYR A 110 1.02 17.30 -4.51
CA TYR A 110 0.54 17.70 -3.19
C TYR A 110 1.32 18.92 -2.72
N GLU A 111 0.67 20.08 -2.69
CA GLU A 111 1.20 21.26 -2.02
C GLU A 111 1.31 20.96 -0.52
N LEU A 112 2.56 20.82 -0.07
CA LEU A 112 2.88 20.80 1.35
C LEU A 112 2.57 22.20 1.88
N PHE A 113 1.65 22.26 2.84
CA PHE A 113 1.43 23.46 3.61
C PHE A 113 2.66 23.67 4.54
N GLY A 114 3.78 24.16 4.00
CA GLY A 114 5.02 24.31 4.77
C GLY A 114 6.35 24.48 4.02
N GLU A 115 6.39 24.78 2.72
CA GLU A 115 7.58 25.32 2.04
C GLU A 115 7.25 26.64 1.30
N ASP A 116 6.47 27.51 1.93
CA ASP A 116 6.64 28.96 1.75
C ASP A 116 7.65 29.45 2.80
N GLY A 117 8.90 29.04 2.63
CA GLY A 117 10.06 29.64 3.28
C GLY A 117 10.72 30.61 2.29
N VAL A 118 10.24 31.86 2.15
CA VAL A 118 10.79 33.11 2.76
C VAL A 118 12.14 33.53 2.12
N ASP A 119 12.18 34.54 1.23
CA ASP A 119 12.31 36.00 1.44
C ASP A 119 13.74 36.50 1.09
N ASP A 120 13.92 37.30 0.01
CA ASP A 120 14.95 38.37 -0.13
C ASP A 120 14.94 39.08 -1.51
N VAL A 121 13.86 39.80 -1.85
CA VAL A 121 14.00 40.97 -2.74
C VAL A 121 13.31 42.15 -2.08
N CYS A 122 14.15 42.97 -1.44
CA CYS A 122 13.89 44.31 -0.94
C CYS A 122 12.84 45.07 -1.77
N LYS A 123 11.62 45.20 -1.23
CA LYS A 123 10.77 46.35 -1.53
C LYS A 123 10.97 47.39 -0.43
N VAL A 124 12.05 48.15 -0.57
CA VAL A 124 12.21 49.43 0.12
C VAL A 124 11.21 50.43 -0.48
N PRO A 125 10.30 51.02 0.32
CA PRO A 125 9.63 52.23 -0.10
C PRO A 125 10.52 53.43 0.20
N TYR A 126 10.85 54.22 -0.82
CA TYR A 126 11.13 55.64 -0.67
C TYR A 126 10.14 56.42 -1.55
#